data_AF-X1NC57-F1
#
_entry.id   AF-X1NC57-F1
#
_cell.length_a   1.000
_cell.length_b   1.000
_cell.length_c   1.000
_cell.angle_alpha   90.00
_cell.angle_beta   90.00
_cell.angle_gamma   90.00
#
_symmetry.space_group_name_H-M   'P 1'
#
loop_
_entity.id
_entity.type
_entity.pdbx_description
1 polymer ?
#
loop_
_entity_poly.entity_id
_entity_poly.type
_entity_poly.pdbx_seq_one_letter_code
_entity_poly.pdbx_strand_id
1 'polypeptide(L)'
;MNNLKQFATAFSMYASDYFERYPDSTDGLVYMESGHEGEAGYGTIYPDYISTARTFWCPSDYTDEPPTIIDNDDENEEDSCQISYAYAFGLRVAHAAYCPIMSDAGVNNHQGNGGNVLYLDGSVRWVKGGEDEDKDEWVPAAAVWADGMNALDESVSDTSGWPTD
;
A
#
# COMPACT_ATOMS: atom_id res chain seq x y z
N MET A 1 3.50 15.99 -11.88
CA MET A 1 3.97 14.60 -11.74
C MET A 1 2.93 13.88 -10.88
N ASN A 2 2.56 12.64 -11.20
CA ASN A 2 1.51 11.89 -10.47
C ASN A 2 2.19 11.07 -9.36
N ASN A 3 1.78 11.23 -8.09
CA ASN A 3 2.38 10.55 -6.93
C ASN A 3 2.38 9.02 -7.08
N LEU A 4 1.28 8.42 -7.57
CA LEU A 4 1.22 6.97 -7.80
C LEU A 4 2.23 6.48 -8.84
N LYS A 5 2.60 7.31 -9.83
CA LYS A 5 3.68 6.94 -10.77
C LYS A 5 5.07 7.02 -10.14
N GLN A 6 5.24 7.89 -9.14
CA GLN A 6 6.47 7.92 -8.35
C GLN A 6 6.57 6.65 -7.51
N PHE A 7 5.48 6.24 -6.85
CA PHE A 7 5.38 4.94 -6.16
C PHE A 7 5.61 3.74 -7.08
N ALA A 8 5.05 3.73 -8.29
CA ALA A 8 5.29 2.64 -9.25
C ALA A 8 6.78 2.42 -9.54
N THR A 9 7.51 3.52 -9.69
CA THR A 9 8.96 3.50 -9.93
C THR A 9 9.70 3.02 -8.68
N ALA A 10 9.36 3.58 -7.51
CA ALA A 10 9.97 3.22 -6.24
C ALA A 10 9.77 1.74 -5.89
N PHE A 11 8.54 1.22 -6.01
CA PHE A 11 8.25 -0.19 -5.78
C PHE A 11 8.98 -1.11 -6.74
N SER A 12 9.17 -0.69 -8.00
CA SER A 12 9.93 -1.47 -8.98
C SER A 12 11.43 -1.52 -8.63
N MET A 13 11.98 -0.43 -8.12
CA MET A 13 13.36 -0.37 -7.61
C MET A 13 13.51 -1.23 -6.36
N TYR A 14 12.62 -1.06 -5.38
CA TYR A 14 12.54 -1.89 -4.17
C TYR A 14 12.52 -3.37 -4.53
N ALA A 15 11.60 -3.81 -5.40
CA ALA A 15 11.48 -5.22 -5.75
C ALA A 15 12.72 -5.77 -6.48
N SER A 16 13.43 -4.92 -7.22
CA SER A 16 14.70 -5.30 -7.87
C SER A 16 15.80 -5.57 -6.85
N ASP A 17 15.81 -4.82 -5.76
CA ASP A 17 16.80 -4.96 -4.67
C ASP A 17 16.37 -6.04 -3.65
N TYR A 18 15.07 -6.29 -3.50
CA TYR A 18 14.47 -7.18 -2.49
C TYR A 18 13.94 -8.49 -3.09
N PHE A 19 14.75 -9.18 -3.88
CA PHE A 19 14.46 -10.54 -4.37
C PHE A 19 13.07 -10.69 -5.03
N GLU A 20 12.68 -9.73 -5.85
CA GLU A 20 11.38 -9.69 -6.55
C GLU A 20 10.16 -9.60 -5.62
N ARG A 21 10.34 -9.05 -4.41
CA ARG A 21 9.29 -8.83 -3.42
C ARG A 21 8.97 -7.35 -3.28
N TYR A 22 7.67 -7.06 -3.17
CA TYR A 22 7.18 -5.76 -2.74
C TYR A 22 7.15 -5.73 -1.20
N PRO A 23 6.94 -4.56 -0.56
CA PRO A 23 6.81 -4.48 0.90
C PRO A 23 5.80 -5.47 1.45
N ASP A 24 6.14 -6.11 2.58
CA ASP A 24 5.32 -7.09 3.28
C ASP A 24 4.58 -6.53 4.50
N SER A 25 4.89 -5.29 4.88
CA SER A 25 4.28 -4.54 5.97
C SER A 25 4.62 -3.04 5.84
N THR A 26 4.10 -2.23 6.75
CA THR A 26 4.41 -0.80 6.88
C THR A 26 5.89 -0.54 7.18
N ASP A 27 6.60 -1.48 7.84
CA ASP A 27 8.06 -1.43 8.03
C ASP A 27 8.83 -1.36 6.69
N GLY A 28 8.27 -1.92 5.61
CA GLY A 28 8.86 -1.81 4.27
C GLY A 28 8.59 -0.45 3.59
N LEU A 29 7.62 0.34 4.08
CA LEU A 29 7.31 1.67 3.57
C LEU A 29 8.15 2.74 4.26
N VAL A 30 8.29 2.66 5.58
CA VAL A 30 9.03 3.61 6.41
C VAL A 30 9.66 2.86 7.57
N TYR A 31 10.88 3.24 7.95
CA TYR A 31 11.53 2.65 9.11
C TYR A 31 10.91 3.19 10.41
N MET A 32 10.24 2.31 11.16
CA MET A 32 9.77 2.62 12.51
C MET A 32 10.80 2.15 13.54
N GLU A 33 11.26 3.06 14.41
CA GLU A 33 12.23 2.72 15.46
C GLU A 33 11.65 1.71 16.48
N SER A 34 10.32 1.53 16.52
CA SER A 34 9.62 0.63 17.43
C SER A 34 9.22 -0.71 16.80
N GLY A 35 10.14 -1.66 16.65
CA GLY A 35 9.70 -3.04 16.36
C GLY A 35 10.78 -4.07 16.08
N HIS A 36 11.86 -3.70 15.39
CA HIS A 36 12.95 -4.62 15.07
C HIS A 36 14.26 -4.15 15.72
N GLU A 37 14.53 -4.63 16.93
CA GLU A 37 15.88 -4.55 17.51
C GLU A 37 16.84 -5.35 16.62
N GLY A 38 17.51 -4.71 15.66
CA GLY A 38 18.48 -5.44 14.84
C GLY A 38 19.23 -4.72 13.73
N GLU A 39 18.57 -3.95 12.86
CA GLU A 39 19.24 -3.35 11.71
C GLU A 39 18.69 -1.96 11.40
N ALA A 40 19.59 -0.97 11.33
CA ALA A 40 19.24 0.38 10.92
C ALA A 40 18.65 0.35 9.50
N GLY A 41 17.51 1.03 9.35
CA GLY A 41 16.65 1.10 8.17
C GLY A 41 17.36 1.39 6.86
N TYR A 42 17.68 0.32 6.13
CA TYR A 42 18.05 0.37 4.72
C TYR A 42 17.02 -0.43 3.92
N GLY A 43 16.63 0.16 2.79
CA GLY A 43 15.70 -0.37 1.80
C GLY A 43 14.26 -0.31 2.24
N THR A 44 13.82 0.88 2.65
CA THR A 44 12.41 1.24 2.84
C THR A 44 11.98 2.18 1.71
N ILE A 45 10.69 2.23 1.37
CA ILE A 45 10.20 3.14 0.31
C ILE A 45 10.56 4.59 0.61
N TYR A 46 10.37 5.04 1.85
CA TYR A 46 10.84 6.31 2.35
C TYR A 46 11.85 6.09 3.49
N PRO A 47 13.05 6.69 3.43
CA PRO A 47 13.47 7.71 2.46
C PRO A 47 14.24 7.19 1.23
N ASP A 48 14.49 5.89 1.11
CA ASP A 48 15.54 5.38 0.20
C ASP A 48 15.15 5.44 -1.29
N TYR A 49 13.89 5.16 -1.62
CA TYR A 49 13.39 5.18 -3.01
C TYR A 49 12.53 6.42 -3.32
N ILE A 50 11.90 6.99 -2.31
CA ILE A 50 11.17 8.26 -2.32
C ILE A 50 11.70 9.10 -1.17
N SER A 51 12.31 10.25 -1.48
CA SER A 51 12.92 11.12 -0.47
C SER A 51 12.06 12.33 -0.10
N THR A 52 10.82 12.42 -0.63
CA THR A 52 9.91 13.54 -0.41
C THR A 52 8.63 13.05 0.26
N ALA A 53 8.44 13.38 1.54
CA ALA A 53 7.29 12.99 2.36
C ALA A 53 5.94 13.31 1.70
N ARG A 54 5.83 14.51 1.10
CA ARG A 54 4.64 14.97 0.35
C ARG A 54 4.13 13.98 -0.71
N THR A 55 4.93 13.02 -1.17
CA THR A 55 4.49 11.99 -2.12
C THR A 55 3.42 11.07 -1.52
N PHE A 56 3.45 10.83 -0.20
CA PHE A 56 2.50 9.98 0.55
C PHE A 56 1.12 10.63 0.77
N TRP A 57 0.97 11.89 0.37
CA TRP A 57 -0.30 12.61 0.41
C TRP A 57 -0.94 12.70 -0.98
N CYS A 58 -2.27 12.65 -1.04
CA CYS A 58 -3.02 12.79 -2.27
C CYS A 58 -3.29 14.27 -2.55
N PRO A 59 -2.93 14.83 -3.73
CA PRO A 59 -3.22 16.23 -4.04
C PRO A 59 -4.70 16.60 -4.13
N SER A 60 -5.59 15.60 -4.13
CA SER A 60 -7.04 15.78 -4.09
C SER A 60 -7.62 15.62 -2.68
N ASP A 61 -6.76 15.38 -1.70
CA ASP A 61 -7.07 15.47 -0.29
C ASP A 61 -7.13 16.96 0.09
N TYR A 62 -8.26 17.38 0.65
CA TYR A 62 -8.49 18.76 1.06
C TYR A 62 -8.70 18.88 2.58
N THR A 63 -8.66 17.75 3.28
CA THR A 63 -8.89 17.69 4.73
C THR A 63 -7.57 17.70 5.47
N ASP A 64 -6.58 16.97 4.96
CA ASP A 64 -5.32 16.74 5.63
C ASP A 64 -4.19 17.58 5.02
N GLU A 65 -3.29 18.06 5.86
CA GLU A 65 -2.14 18.84 5.39
C GLU A 65 -1.06 17.93 4.78
N PRO A 66 -0.33 18.37 3.74
CA PRO A 66 0.72 17.56 3.16
C PRO A 66 1.85 17.30 4.19
N PRO A 67 2.31 16.05 4.35
CA PRO A 67 3.31 15.70 5.34
C PRO A 67 4.66 16.33 5.01
N THR A 68 5.38 16.71 6.05
CA THR A 68 6.72 17.31 5.97
C THR A 68 7.82 16.29 6.22
N ILE A 69 7.50 15.24 6.99
CA ILE A 69 8.28 14.03 7.22
C ILE A 69 7.34 12.82 7.16
N ILE A 70 7.87 11.61 7.12
CA ILE A 70 7.08 10.40 7.38
C ILE A 70 7.73 9.71 8.57
N ASP A 71 7.02 9.61 9.68
CA ASP A 71 7.54 9.07 10.94
C ASP A 71 6.58 8.11 11.68
N ASN A 72 5.39 7.88 11.12
CA ASN A 72 4.41 6.94 11.65
C ASN A 72 3.59 6.28 10.51
N ASP A 73 2.79 5.28 10.88
CA ASP A 73 1.93 4.49 10.01
C ASP A 73 0.48 4.48 10.51
N ASP A 74 0.12 5.41 11.39
CA ASP A 74 -1.26 5.51 11.87
C ASP A 74 -2.17 6.02 10.73
N GLU A 75 -3.30 5.37 10.51
CA GLU A 75 -4.21 5.73 9.43
C GLU A 75 -4.73 7.16 9.58
N ASN A 76 -4.64 7.96 8.51
CA ASN A 76 -5.14 9.34 8.46
C ASN A 76 -4.56 10.28 9.56
N GLU A 77 -3.37 10.00 10.07
CA GLU A 77 -2.66 10.88 11.01
C GLU A 77 -1.60 11.74 10.29
N GLU A 78 -1.20 12.84 10.95
CA GLU A 78 -0.15 13.75 10.48
C GLU A 78 1.18 13.01 10.28
N ASP A 79 1.92 13.34 9.22
CA ASP A 79 3.22 12.73 8.90
C ASP A 79 3.19 11.17 8.82
N SER A 80 2.02 10.60 8.53
CA SER A 80 1.83 9.17 8.33
C SER A 80 2.12 8.70 6.91
N CYS A 81 2.70 7.50 6.78
CA CYS A 81 2.77 6.81 5.49
C CYS A 81 1.38 6.34 4.99
N GLN A 82 0.37 6.29 5.86
CA GLN A 82 -1.01 5.88 5.57
C GLN A 82 -1.99 7.05 5.56
N ILE A 83 -1.50 8.29 5.34
CA ILE A 83 -2.34 9.50 5.38
C ILE A 83 -3.39 9.54 4.26
N SER A 84 -3.01 9.30 3.00
CA SER A 84 -3.95 9.42 1.86
C SER A 84 -4.09 8.16 1.02
N TYR A 85 -3.32 7.11 1.29
CA TYR A 85 -3.27 5.90 0.48
C TYR A 85 -3.31 4.64 1.33
N ALA A 86 -3.85 3.57 0.74
CA ALA A 86 -3.86 2.23 1.30
C ALA A 86 -2.99 1.31 0.44
N TYR A 87 -2.46 0.28 1.07
CA TYR A 87 -1.43 -0.58 0.51
C TYR A 87 -1.84 -2.05 0.57
N ALA A 88 -1.44 -2.81 -0.44
CA ALA A 88 -1.50 -4.26 -0.46
C ALA A 88 -0.10 -4.77 -0.23
N PHE A 89 0.09 -5.49 0.88
CA PHE A 89 1.38 -6.01 1.29
C PHE A 89 1.58 -7.47 0.84
N GLY A 90 2.84 -7.92 0.86
CA GLY A 90 3.21 -9.32 0.63
C GLY A 90 3.22 -9.73 -0.85
N LEU A 91 3.15 -8.76 -1.76
CA LEU A 91 3.13 -9.04 -3.20
C LEU A 91 4.53 -9.40 -3.74
N ARG A 92 4.56 -10.09 -4.88
CA ARG A 92 5.77 -10.44 -5.63
C ARG A 92 5.63 -10.07 -7.09
N VAL A 93 6.75 -9.91 -7.80
CA VAL A 93 6.75 -9.65 -9.26
C VAL A 93 6.06 -10.78 -10.04
N ALA A 94 6.05 -12.00 -9.48
CA ALA A 94 5.35 -13.16 -10.07
C ALA A 94 3.82 -13.09 -9.99
N HIS A 95 3.23 -12.19 -9.18
CA HIS A 95 1.78 -12.01 -9.15
C HIS A 95 1.25 -11.41 -10.47
N ALA A 96 -0.05 -11.55 -10.70
CA ALA A 96 -0.68 -11.07 -11.93
C ALA A 96 -0.48 -9.56 -12.09
N ALA A 97 -0.15 -9.13 -13.32
CA ALA A 97 0.13 -7.73 -13.66
C ALA A 97 -0.98 -6.73 -13.25
N TYR A 98 -2.22 -7.20 -13.16
CA TYR A 98 -3.39 -6.42 -12.74
C TYR A 98 -3.73 -6.54 -11.25
N CYS A 99 -2.81 -7.02 -10.43
CA CYS A 99 -2.94 -6.97 -8.97
C CYS A 99 -2.79 -5.51 -8.50
N PRO A 100 -3.74 -4.97 -7.72
CA PRO A 100 -3.58 -3.66 -7.10
C PRO A 100 -2.48 -3.74 -6.03
N ILE A 101 -1.64 -2.71 -5.95
CA ILE A 101 -0.62 -2.57 -4.89
C ILE A 101 -0.98 -1.41 -3.96
N MET A 102 -1.58 -0.37 -4.51
CA MET A 102 -1.80 0.88 -3.79
C MET A 102 -3.02 1.59 -4.37
N SER A 103 -3.79 2.24 -3.51
CA SER A 103 -4.96 3.02 -3.93
C SER A 103 -5.16 4.22 -3.03
N ASP A 104 -5.85 5.24 -3.53
CA ASP A 104 -6.37 6.33 -2.68
C ASP A 104 -7.21 5.72 -1.53
N ALA A 105 -7.02 6.19 -0.30
CA ALA A 105 -7.69 5.67 0.90
C ALA A 105 -8.63 6.65 1.60
N GLY A 106 -8.50 7.96 1.36
CA GLY A 106 -9.35 8.94 2.00
C GLY A 106 -10.81 8.78 1.56
N VAL A 107 -11.74 8.63 2.51
CA VAL A 107 -13.20 8.80 2.27
C VAL A 107 -13.52 10.17 1.68
N ASN A 108 -12.67 11.16 1.97
CA ASN A 108 -12.73 12.51 1.43
C ASN A 108 -11.97 12.65 0.11
N ASN A 109 -11.07 11.72 -0.22
CA ASN A 109 -10.41 11.72 -1.50
C ASN A 109 -11.46 11.52 -2.58
N HIS A 110 -11.44 12.43 -3.55
CA HIS A 110 -12.32 12.38 -4.70
C HIS A 110 -13.84 12.38 -4.39
N GLN A 111 -14.23 12.83 -3.19
CA GLN A 111 -15.64 12.96 -2.77
C GLN A 111 -16.43 11.64 -2.85
N GLY A 112 -15.78 10.50 -2.59
CA GLY A 112 -16.41 9.17 -2.64
C GLY A 112 -16.75 8.66 -4.05
N ASN A 113 -16.35 9.36 -5.11
CA ASN A 113 -16.68 8.97 -6.49
C ASN A 113 -15.79 7.83 -7.04
N GLY A 114 -14.80 7.40 -6.27
CA GLY A 114 -13.77 6.46 -6.68
C GLY A 114 -12.37 6.93 -6.34
N GLY A 115 -11.37 6.17 -6.78
CA GLY A 115 -9.98 6.47 -6.51
C GLY A 115 -9.06 5.98 -7.62
N ASN A 116 -7.85 6.51 -7.64
CA ASN A 116 -6.79 5.99 -8.46
C ASN A 116 -6.21 4.73 -7.81
N VAL A 117 -6.02 3.71 -8.62
CA VAL A 117 -5.43 2.43 -8.21
C VAL A 117 -4.18 2.20 -9.04
N LEU A 118 -3.06 1.94 -8.37
CA LEU A 118 -1.80 1.52 -8.94
C LEU A 118 -1.71 -0.01 -8.97
N TYR A 119 -1.29 -0.53 -10.11
CA TYR A 119 -1.16 -1.97 -10.38
C TYR A 119 0.30 -2.40 -10.53
N LEU A 120 0.58 -3.71 -10.43
CA LEU A 120 1.91 -4.31 -10.60
C LEU A 120 2.57 -4.01 -11.94
N ASP A 121 1.81 -3.80 -13.01
CA ASP A 121 2.34 -3.35 -14.30
C ASP A 121 2.77 -1.87 -14.33
N GLY A 122 2.64 -1.15 -13.22
CA GLY A 122 2.90 0.28 -13.09
C GLY A 122 1.80 1.16 -13.70
N SER A 123 0.72 0.57 -14.21
CA SER A 123 -0.43 1.33 -14.68
C SER A 123 -1.22 1.91 -13.50
N VAL A 124 -1.78 3.10 -13.71
CA VAL A 124 -2.67 3.77 -12.75
C VAL A 124 -4.01 3.95 -13.44
N ARG A 125 -5.10 3.53 -12.80
CA ARG A 125 -6.45 3.60 -13.35
C ARG A 125 -7.42 4.17 -12.33
N TRP A 126 -8.37 4.95 -12.82
CA TRP A 126 -9.52 5.35 -12.04
C TRP A 126 -10.46 4.15 -11.85
N VAL A 127 -10.78 3.83 -10.62
CA VAL A 127 -11.81 2.86 -10.26
C VAL A 127 -12.96 3.64 -9.63
N LYS A 128 -14.16 3.50 -10.21
CA LYS A 128 -15.35 4.20 -9.73
C LYS A 128 -15.79 3.61 -8.39
N GLY A 129 -16.17 4.47 -7.44
CA GLY A 129 -16.92 4.05 -6.25
C GLY A 129 -18.29 3.50 -6.66
N GLY A 130 -18.92 2.69 -5.80
CA GLY A 130 -20.21 2.05 -6.10
C GLY A 130 -21.26 3.02 -6.65
N GLU A 131 -22.07 2.56 -7.62
CA GLU A 131 -23.21 3.32 -8.17
C GLU A 131 -24.49 3.17 -7.31
N ASP A 132 -24.46 2.33 -6.28
CA ASP A 132 -25.61 2.01 -5.44
C ASP A 132 -25.69 2.94 -4.21
N GLU A 133 -26.90 3.14 -3.70
CA GLU A 133 -27.29 4.19 -2.73
C GLU A 133 -26.62 4.12 -1.34
N ASP A 134 -25.68 3.18 -1.14
CA ASP A 134 -24.83 3.03 0.05
C ASP A 134 -23.50 3.79 -0.17
N LYS A 135 -23.57 5.11 -0.13
CA LYS A 135 -22.49 6.07 -0.46
C LYS A 135 -21.30 6.11 0.52
N ASP A 136 -21.20 5.15 1.44
CA ASP A 136 -20.30 5.27 2.60
C ASP A 136 -19.10 4.33 2.61
N GLU A 137 -18.90 3.49 1.59
CA GLU A 137 -17.75 2.56 1.61
C GLU A 137 -17.03 2.46 0.25
N TRP A 138 -16.25 3.49 -0.07
CA TRP A 138 -15.08 3.24 -0.92
C TRP A 138 -14.14 2.32 -0.14
N VAL A 139 -14.08 1.05 -0.52
CA VAL A 139 -13.07 0.12 0.01
C VAL A 139 -11.85 0.19 -0.91
N PRO A 140 -10.67 0.61 -0.41
CA PRO A 140 -9.47 0.70 -1.23
C PRO A 140 -9.16 -0.66 -1.86
N ALA A 141 -9.00 -0.71 -3.19
CA ALA A 141 -8.78 -1.98 -3.91
C ALA A 141 -7.55 -2.76 -3.39
N ALA A 142 -6.56 -2.05 -2.84
CA ALA A 142 -5.41 -2.63 -2.18
C ALA A 142 -5.78 -3.32 -0.85
N ALA A 143 -6.67 -2.72 -0.05
CA ALA A 143 -7.18 -3.29 1.20
C ALA A 143 -8.06 -4.53 0.94
N VAL A 144 -8.98 -4.46 -0.04
CA VAL A 144 -9.82 -5.62 -0.44
C VAL A 144 -8.96 -6.81 -0.87
N TRP A 145 -7.87 -6.54 -1.59
CA TRP A 145 -6.97 -7.60 -2.05
C TRP A 145 -6.16 -8.21 -0.89
N ALA A 146 -5.71 -7.40 0.07
CA ALA A 146 -5.05 -7.88 1.28
C ALA A 146 -5.96 -8.81 2.11
N ASP A 147 -7.24 -8.43 2.29
CA ASP A 147 -8.22 -9.25 2.99
C ASP A 147 -8.51 -10.58 2.27
N GLY A 148 -8.61 -10.54 0.94
CA GLY A 148 -8.80 -11.73 0.11
C GLY A 148 -7.60 -12.69 0.13
N MET A 149 -6.37 -12.19 0.28
CA MET A 149 -5.17 -13.01 0.43
C MET A 149 -5.05 -13.63 1.83
N ASN A 150 -5.37 -12.87 2.89
CA ASN A 150 -5.42 -13.39 4.26
C ASN A 150 -6.45 -14.53 4.40
N ALA A 151 -7.63 -14.39 3.77
CA ALA A 151 -8.64 -15.44 3.75
C ALA A 151 -8.22 -16.72 3.00
N LEU A 152 -7.32 -16.60 2.01
CA LEU A 152 -6.75 -17.75 1.31
C LEU A 152 -5.60 -18.40 2.09
N ASP A 153 -4.79 -17.64 2.82
CA ASP A 153 -3.71 -18.16 3.66
C ASP A 153 -4.23 -18.93 4.88
N GLU A 154 -5.31 -18.45 5.53
CA GLU A 154 -5.96 -19.19 6.63
C GLU A 154 -6.56 -20.53 6.19
N SER A 155 -6.90 -20.69 4.90
CA SER A 155 -7.41 -21.95 4.34
C SER A 155 -6.34 -23.03 4.11
N VAL A 156 -5.06 -22.69 4.23
CA VAL A 156 -3.92 -23.63 4.05
C VAL A 156 -3.39 -24.15 5.40
N SER A 157 -4.00 -23.76 6.52
CA SER A 157 -3.53 -24.17 7.86
C SER A 157 -3.93 -25.58 8.32
N ASP A 158 -4.71 -26.35 7.55
CA ASP A 158 -4.96 -27.77 7.87
C ASP A 158 -3.94 -28.71 7.20
N THR A 159 -2.76 -28.83 7.83
CA THR A 159 -1.82 -29.93 7.56
C THR A 159 -1.86 -30.99 8.67
N SER A 160 -3.03 -31.22 9.28
CA SER A 160 -3.23 -32.37 10.17
C SER A 160 -3.36 -33.68 9.36
N GLY A 161 -2.25 -34.13 8.78
CA GLY A 161 -2.26 -35.34 7.97
C GLY A 161 -0.91 -35.78 7.43
N TRP A 162 0.17 -35.67 8.21
CA TRP A 162 1.40 -36.37 7.89
C TRP A 162 1.25 -37.85 8.26
N PRO A 163 1.31 -38.81 7.30
CA PRO A 163 1.39 -40.21 7.66
C PRO A 163 2.79 -40.48 8.25
N THR A 164 2.83 -40.89 9.51
CA THR A 164 4.02 -41.55 10.07
C THR A 164 4.04 -42.99 9.56
N ASP A 165 5.09 -43.31 8.80
CA ASP A 165 5.63 -44.62 8.36
C ASP A 165 4.68 -45.83 8.21
#